data_AF-A0A2N2YYL0-F1
#
_entry.id   AF-A0A2N2YYL0-F1
#
_cell.length_a   1.000
_cell.length_b   1.000
_cell.length_c   1.000
_cell.angle_alpha   90.00
_cell.angle_beta   90.00
_cell.angle_gamma   90.00
#
_symmetry.space_group_name_H-M   'P 1'
#
loop_
_entity.id
_entity.type
_entity.pdbx_description
1 polymer ?
#
loop_
_entity_poly.entity_id
_entity_poly.type
_entity_poly.pdbx_seq_one_letter_code
_entity_poly.pdbx_strand_id
1 'polypeptide(L)'
;MKIRYLIIPLFLFISCTQNQNKNAKLVLPEEKMIDVLFDVQLSETYLANNRDLGEGENKSLPVKYYKAIFDKHQISKQQFDESIQFYQNNLPKLKILYDSVAKRIEYLKEQNKSD
;
A
#
# COMPACT_ATOMS: atom_id res chain seq x y z
N MET A 1 39.17 -7.74 -40.35
CA MET A 1 38.85 -8.61 -39.19
C MET A 1 37.53 -8.15 -38.61
N LYS A 2 36.55 -9.05 -38.52
CA LYS A 2 35.18 -8.78 -38.07
C LYS A 2 35.16 -8.80 -36.54
N ILE A 3 34.87 -7.65 -35.92
CA ILE A 3 34.68 -7.59 -34.47
C ILE A 3 33.18 -7.75 -34.20
N ARG A 4 32.82 -8.91 -33.67
CA ARG A 4 31.45 -9.30 -33.34
C ARG A 4 31.22 -8.89 -31.89
N TYR A 5 30.65 -7.71 -31.66
CA TYR A 5 30.33 -7.28 -30.31
C TYR A 5 29.13 -8.04 -29.78
N LEU A 6 29.45 -8.81 -28.75
CA LEU A 6 28.63 -9.66 -27.93
C LEU A 6 27.87 -8.78 -26.92
N ILE A 7 26.57 -9.07 -26.82
CA ILE A 7 25.55 -8.68 -25.83
C ILE A 7 26.11 -8.04 -24.54
N ILE A 8 25.66 -6.81 -24.25
CA ILE A 8 25.63 -6.25 -22.89
C ILE A 8 24.16 -6.17 -22.50
N PRO A 9 23.70 -6.90 -21.46
CA PRO A 9 22.35 -6.72 -20.95
C PRO A 9 22.34 -5.38 -20.22
N LEU A 10 21.58 -4.43 -20.77
CA LEU A 10 21.24 -3.19 -20.10
C LEU A 10 20.31 -3.53 -18.92
N PHE A 11 20.93 -3.88 -17.79
CA PHE A 11 20.26 -3.85 -16.50
C PHE A 11 19.83 -2.41 -16.24
N LEU A 12 18.59 -2.11 -16.63
CA LEU A 12 17.86 -0.98 -16.10
C LEU A 12 17.68 -1.23 -14.61
N PHE A 13 18.64 -0.77 -13.81
CA PHE A 13 18.39 -0.47 -12.41
C PHE A 13 17.34 0.64 -12.39
N ILE A 14 16.07 0.24 -12.31
CA ILE A 14 15.00 1.08 -11.83
C ILE A 14 15.33 1.34 -10.35
N SER A 15 16.21 2.32 -10.13
CA SER A 15 16.34 2.97 -8.84
C SER A 15 15.05 3.75 -8.66
N CYS A 16 14.05 3.11 -8.06
CA CYS A 16 12.88 3.82 -7.61
C CYS A 16 13.38 4.74 -6.50
N THR A 17 13.41 6.04 -6.80
CA THR A 17 13.85 7.07 -5.87
C THR A 17 13.00 6.95 -4.62
N GLN A 18 13.56 6.34 -3.57
CA GLN A 18 13.03 6.49 -2.23
C GLN A 18 13.26 7.96 -1.89
N ASN A 19 12.29 8.79 -2.29
CA ASN A 19 12.26 10.21 -2.04
C ASN A 19 12.01 10.37 -0.53
N GLN A 20 13.07 10.15 0.24
CA GLN A 20 13.19 10.60 1.62
C GLN A 20 13.27 12.12 1.57
N ASN A 21 12.14 12.73 1.25
CA ASN A 21 11.99 14.17 1.22
C ASN A 21 12.08 14.61 2.67
N LYS A 22 13.21 15.24 3.03
CA LYS A 22 13.46 15.85 4.34
C LYS A 22 12.51 17.02 4.65
N ASN A 23 11.56 17.32 3.75
CA ASN A 23 10.29 17.97 4.03
C ASN A 23 9.16 16.99 3.72
N ALA A 24 8.87 16.08 4.65
CA ALA A 24 7.79 15.12 4.47
C ALA A 24 6.47 15.91 4.33
N LYS A 25 5.89 15.95 3.13
CA LYS A 25 4.52 16.43 2.97
C LYS A 25 3.64 15.59 3.92
N LEU A 26 2.83 16.28 4.72
CA LEU A 26 1.92 15.61 5.66
C LEU A 26 0.88 14.76 4.92
N VAL A 27 0.49 15.19 3.71
CA VAL A 27 -0.44 14.47 2.84
C VAL A 27 0.33 13.59 1.84
N LEU A 28 0.03 12.30 1.86
CA LEU A 28 0.54 11.29 0.95
C LEU A 28 0.00 11.52 -0.47
N PRO A 29 0.79 11.27 -1.52
CA PRO A 29 0.30 11.21 -2.89
C PRO A 29 -0.77 10.13 -3.08
N GLU A 30 -1.63 10.30 -4.10
CA GLU A 30 -2.78 9.42 -4.34
C GLU A 30 -2.38 7.96 -4.53
N GLU A 31 -1.41 7.68 -5.40
CA GLU A 31 -0.89 6.32 -5.64
C GLU A 31 -0.37 5.68 -4.35
N LYS A 32 0.39 6.43 -3.55
CA LYS A 32 0.91 5.96 -2.26
C LYS A 32 -0.20 5.67 -1.27
N MET A 33 -1.25 6.48 -1.28
CA MET A 33 -2.42 6.28 -0.42
C MET A 33 -3.23 5.06 -0.84
N ILE A 34 -3.39 4.80 -2.15
CA ILE A 34 -4.02 3.59 -2.69
C ILE A 34 -3.27 2.35 -2.20
N ASP A 35 -1.93 2.35 -2.27
CA ASP A 35 -1.11 1.23 -1.82
C ASP A 35 -1.27 0.94 -0.32
N VAL A 36 -1.28 1.99 0.50
CA VAL A 36 -1.47 1.86 1.96
C VAL A 36 -2.87 1.33 2.28
N LEU A 37 -3.92 1.92 1.68
CA LEU A 37 -5.31 1.52 1.91
C LEU A 37 -5.59 0.10 1.44
N PHE A 38 -4.95 -0.34 0.36
CA PHE A 38 -5.05 -1.72 -0.11
C PHE A 38 -4.53 -2.71 0.95
N ASP A 39 -3.35 -2.47 1.52
CA ASP A 39 -2.80 -3.35 2.56
C ASP A 39 -3.61 -3.31 3.86
N VAL A 40 -4.17 -2.14 4.22
CA VAL A 40 -5.10 -2.00 5.35
C VAL A 40 -6.33 -2.86 5.12
N GLN A 41 -7.02 -2.67 3.98
CA GLN A 41 -8.24 -3.42 3.67
C GLN A 41 -7.98 -4.93 3.60
N LEU A 42 -6.83 -5.35 3.05
CA LEU A 42 -6.44 -6.75 2.98
C LEU A 42 -6.22 -7.34 4.38
N SER A 43 -5.53 -6.61 5.26
CA SER A 43 -5.28 -7.03 6.65
C SER A 43 -6.57 -7.10 7.46
N GLU A 44 -7.46 -6.13 7.31
CA GLU A 44 -8.78 -6.13 7.95
C GLU A 44 -9.67 -7.28 7.46
N THR A 45 -9.65 -7.57 6.15
CA THR A 45 -10.38 -8.72 5.59
C THR A 45 -9.84 -10.03 6.15
N TYR A 46 -8.51 -10.16 6.23
CA TYR A 46 -7.87 -11.33 6.83
C TYR A 46 -8.28 -11.48 8.30
N LEU A 47 -8.18 -10.41 9.10
CA LEU A 47 -8.57 -10.43 10.51
C LEU A 47 -10.05 -10.77 10.70
N ALA A 48 -10.94 -10.18 9.89
CA ALA A 48 -12.38 -10.43 9.96
C ALA A 48 -12.72 -11.91 9.70
N ASN A 49 -12.01 -12.55 8.76
CA ASN A 49 -12.20 -13.96 8.41
C ASN A 49 -11.55 -14.92 9.43
N ASN A 50 -10.59 -14.45 10.22
CA ASN A 50 -9.84 -15.26 11.19
C ASN A 50 -10.15 -14.84 12.65
N ARG A 51 -11.36 -14.32 12.92
CA ARG A 51 -11.79 -13.77 14.23
C ARG A 51 -11.85 -14.76 15.41
N ASP A 52 -11.41 -16.00 15.22
CA ASP A 52 -11.33 -17.02 16.28
C ASP A 52 -10.13 -16.84 17.23
N LEU A 53 -9.37 -15.76 17.06
CA LEU A 53 -8.29 -15.37 17.96
C LEU A 53 -8.89 -14.81 19.26
N GLY A 54 -8.53 -15.38 20.41
CA GLY A 54 -9.18 -15.11 21.71
C GLY A 54 -9.28 -13.63 22.11
N GLU A 55 -10.26 -13.32 22.97
CA GLU A 55 -10.71 -11.96 23.34
C GLU A 55 -9.60 -10.98 23.78
N GLY A 56 -8.48 -11.47 24.30
CA GLY A 56 -7.33 -10.67 24.73
C GLY A 56 -6.40 -10.19 23.60
N GLU A 57 -6.22 -10.98 22.54
CA GLU A 57 -5.31 -10.62 21.43
C GLU A 57 -5.97 -9.64 20.46
N ASN A 58 -7.28 -9.74 20.29
CA ASN A 58 -8.07 -8.94 19.34
C ASN A 58 -7.96 -7.42 19.52
N LYS A 59 -7.71 -6.92 20.74
CA LYS A 59 -7.60 -5.46 20.97
C LYS A 59 -6.25 -4.88 20.51
N SER A 60 -5.17 -5.67 20.56
CA SER A 60 -3.82 -5.21 20.20
C SER A 60 -3.42 -5.56 18.77
N LEU A 61 -4.06 -6.58 18.18
CA LEU A 61 -3.79 -7.03 16.82
C LEU A 61 -3.94 -5.91 15.79
N PRO A 62 -5.07 -5.16 15.72
CA PRO A 62 -5.22 -4.07 14.76
C PRO A 62 -4.08 -3.04 14.83
N VAL A 63 -3.65 -2.67 16.03
CA VAL A 63 -2.54 -1.73 16.23
C VAL A 63 -1.23 -2.27 15.66
N LYS A 64 -0.94 -3.56 15.85
CA LYS A 64 0.26 -4.21 15.31
C LYS A 64 0.24 -4.26 13.77
N TYR A 65 -0.90 -4.56 13.16
CA TYR A 65 -1.02 -4.58 11.69
C TYR A 65 -0.85 -3.19 11.10
N TYR A 66 -1.53 -2.18 11.65
CA TYR A 66 -1.37 -0.80 11.19
C TYR A 66 0.08 -0.34 11.31
N LYS A 67 0.75 -0.66 12.43
CA LYS A 67 2.19 -0.37 12.58
C LYS A 67 3.02 -1.05 11.49
N ALA A 68 2.81 -2.35 11.25
CA ALA A 68 3.56 -3.08 10.22
C ALA A 68 3.33 -2.53 8.81
N ILE A 69 2.10 -2.12 8.49
CA ILE A 69 1.75 -1.49 7.22
C ILE A 69 2.47 -0.14 7.10
N PHE A 70 2.46 0.68 8.14
CA PHE A 70 3.15 1.98 8.15
C PHE A 70 4.66 1.82 7.98
N ASP A 71 5.27 0.84 8.66
CA ASP A 71 6.67 0.50 8.51
C ASP A 71 6.99 0.03 7.07
N LYS A 72 6.17 -0.87 6.50
CA LYS A 72 6.28 -1.35 5.11
C LYS A 72 6.23 -0.19 4.11
N HIS A 73 5.32 0.75 4.32
CA HIS A 73 5.12 1.88 3.43
C HIS A 73 6.03 3.07 3.74
N GLN A 74 6.80 3.02 4.82
CA GLN A 74 7.67 4.09 5.30
C GLN A 74 6.92 5.40 5.54
N ILE A 75 5.75 5.29 6.18
CA ILE A 75 4.91 6.43 6.56
C ILE A 75 4.76 6.49 8.07
N SER A 76 4.52 7.69 8.59
CA SER A 76 4.09 7.86 9.99
C SER A 76 2.58 7.74 10.11
N LYS A 77 2.11 7.42 11.33
CA LYS A 77 0.67 7.49 11.66
C LYS A 77 0.09 8.87 11.35
N GLN A 78 0.83 9.94 11.68
CA GLN A 78 0.38 11.30 11.40
C GLN A 78 0.18 11.53 9.90
N GLN A 79 1.11 11.09 9.05
CA GLN A 79 0.94 11.22 7.60
C GLN A 79 -0.30 10.47 7.11
N PHE A 80 -0.57 9.27 7.63
CA PHE A 80 -1.78 8.54 7.29
C PHE A 80 -3.05 9.30 7.71
N ASP A 81 -3.11 9.76 8.97
CA ASP A 81 -4.28 10.47 9.52
C ASP A 81 -4.57 11.77 8.75
N GLU A 82 -3.54 12.59 8.51
CA GLU A 82 -3.63 13.84 7.74
C GLU A 82 -4.05 13.58 6.28
N SER A 83 -3.54 12.51 5.68
CA SER A 83 -3.93 12.12 4.32
C SER A 83 -5.38 11.72 4.24
N ILE A 84 -5.85 10.85 5.15
CA ILE A 84 -7.25 10.45 5.20
C ILE A 84 -8.14 11.66 5.35
N GLN A 85 -7.83 12.56 6.28
CA GLN A 85 -8.60 13.78 6.48
C GLN A 85 -8.62 14.67 5.21
N PHE A 86 -7.47 14.82 4.54
CA PHE A 86 -7.38 15.56 3.28
C PHE A 86 -8.29 14.95 2.20
N TYR A 87 -8.26 13.63 2.01
CA TYR A 87 -9.06 12.96 0.99
C TYR A 87 -10.56 12.95 1.35
N GLN A 88 -10.91 12.79 2.62
CA GLN A 88 -12.30 12.88 3.09
C GLN A 88 -12.95 14.23 2.77
N ASN A 89 -12.19 15.31 2.83
CA ASN A 89 -12.64 16.65 2.45
C ASN A 89 -12.69 16.88 0.93
N ASN A 90 -12.24 15.91 0.12
CA ASN A 90 -12.20 15.96 -1.34
C ASN A 90 -12.91 14.74 -1.96
N LEU A 91 -14.25 14.74 -1.96
CA LEU A 91 -15.07 13.60 -2.40
C LEU A 91 -14.67 12.98 -3.75
N PRO A 92 -14.34 13.73 -4.82
CA PRO A 92 -13.92 13.13 -6.09
C PRO A 92 -12.64 12.30 -5.95
N LYS A 93 -11.64 12.81 -5.20
CA LYS A 93 -10.38 12.10 -4.96
C LYS A 93 -10.58 10.90 -4.05
N LEU A 94 -11.40 11.05 -3.01
CA LEU A 94 -11.76 9.93 -2.12
C LEU A 94 -12.38 8.77 -2.91
N LYS A 95 -13.29 9.09 -3.84
CA LYS A 95 -13.91 8.08 -4.69
C LYS A 95 -12.87 7.34 -5.54
N ILE A 96 -11.93 8.06 -6.15
CA ILE A 96 -10.86 7.46 -6.95
C ILE A 96 -10.02 6.50 -6.10
N LEU A 97 -9.66 6.89 -4.87
CA LEU A 97 -8.93 6.01 -3.95
C LEU A 97 -9.69 4.69 -3.71
N TYR A 98 -10.94 4.76 -3.28
CA TYR A 98 -11.72 3.56 -2.96
C TYR A 98 -12.03 2.70 -4.17
N ASP A 99 -12.39 3.30 -5.31
CA ASP A 99 -12.60 2.58 -6.57
C ASP A 99 -11.33 1.81 -6.98
N SER A 100 -10.16 2.44 -6.83
CA SER A 100 -8.88 1.83 -7.21
C SER A 100 -8.49 0.68 -6.28
N VAL A 101 -8.68 0.85 -4.96
CA VAL A 101 -8.47 -0.21 -3.97
C VAL A 101 -9.42 -1.39 -4.24
N ALA A 102 -10.70 -1.13 -4.48
CA ALA A 102 -11.70 -2.15 -4.75
C ALA A 102 -11.36 -2.98 -6.00
N LYS A 103 -11.01 -2.32 -7.11
CA LYS A 103 -10.56 -2.99 -8.35
C LYS A 103 -9.34 -3.88 -8.12
N ARG A 104 -8.36 -3.40 -7.34
CA ARG A 104 -7.15 -4.18 -7.05
C ARG A 104 -7.45 -5.43 -6.23
N ILE A 105 -8.38 -5.33 -5.27
CA ILE A 105 -8.84 -6.48 -4.48
C ILE A 105 -9.60 -7.48 -5.35
N GLU A 106 -10.45 -7.01 -6.26
CA GLU A 106 -11.17 -7.86 -7.22
C GLU A 106 -10.20 -8.64 -8.11
N TYR A 107 -9.23 -7.96 -8.71
CA TYR A 107 -8.17 -8.59 -9.51
C TYR A 107 -7.40 -9.66 -8.72
N LEU A 108 -7.03 -9.37 -7.47
CA LEU A 108 -6.36 -10.35 -6.60
C LEU A 108 -7.23 -11.59 -6.35
N LYS A 109 -8.55 -11.40 -6.16
CA LYS A 109 -9.49 -12.51 -5.95
C LYS A 109 -9.66 -13.37 -7.20
N GLU A 110 -9.64 -12.78 -8.39
CA GLU A 110 -9.72 -13.52 -9.65
C GLU A 110 -8.49 -14.38 -9.89
N GLN A 111 -7.30 -13.85 -9.59
CA GLN A 111 -6.04 -14.61 -9.66
C GLN A 111 -6.07 -15.82 -8.73
N ASN A 112 -6.47 -15.61 -7.47
CA ASN A 112 -6.55 -16.69 -6.48
C ASN A 112 -7.64 -17.75 -6.75
N LYS A 113 -8.56 -17.52 -7.70
CA LYS A 113 -9.58 -18.51 -8.12
C LYS A 113 -9.12 -19.38 -9.31
N SER A 114 -8.04 -18.97 -9.98
CA SER A 114 -7.54 -19.64 -11.19
C SER A 114 -6.46 -20.69 -10.88
N ASP A 115 -6.05 -20.79 -9.62
CA ASP A 115 -5.15 -21.80 -9.04
C ASP A 115 -5.96 -22.83 -8.23
#